data_AF-A0A431HSA3-F1
#
_entry.id   AF-A0A431HSA3-F1
#
_cell.length_a   1.000
_cell.length_b   1.000
_cell.length_c   1.000
_cell.angle_alpha   90.00
_cell.angle_beta   90.00
_cell.angle_gamma   90.00
#
_symmetry.space_group_name_H-M   'P 1'
#
loop_
_entity.id
_entity.type
_entity.pdbx_description
1 polymer ?
#
loop_
_entity_poly.entity_id
_entity_poly.type
_entity_poly.pdbx_seq_one_letter_code
_entity_poly.pdbx_strand_id
1 'polypeptide(L)'
;MTLLKTRFLLAPLAALLLGATTPALAAVLSQQLGDIDFPSDPGLPNADPDAINHRIGTVTFTNASGGDPAPFNQFIGSDTTTDFTASWTFSAYGGAILDPVNSATIQIGLYEGDSAATGNQVAAFTVDGVDLTAALNALLEATPAYTGTEVHYTLSLSAAAIAELLDGSATFSLTLQGPGASVIGDTTNNGAGIDFSILSISTDNGGTPPTGVPEPGSLALAASGFGLLAARRRRRG
;
A
#
# COMPACT_ATOMS: atom_id res chain seq x y z
N MET A 1 -81.35 0.17 -25.34
CA MET A 1 -80.29 1.13 -25.71
C MET A 1 -79.64 1.59 -24.40
N THR A 2 -78.55 1.04 -23.86
CA THR A 2 -77.42 0.25 -24.40
C THR A 2 -76.76 0.90 -25.62
N LEU A 3 -75.45 1.19 -25.67
CA LEU A 3 -74.36 1.13 -24.68
C LEU A 3 -73.82 2.58 -24.44
N LEU A 4 -72.72 2.92 -23.76
CA LEU A 4 -71.58 2.21 -23.12
C LEU A 4 -71.03 3.08 -21.95
N LYS A 5 -70.23 2.52 -21.04
CA LYS A 5 -69.36 3.26 -20.11
C LYS A 5 -67.90 2.82 -20.28
N THR A 6 -67.08 3.66 -20.90
CA THR A 6 -65.64 3.39 -21.06
C THR A 6 -64.90 3.72 -19.75
N ARG A 7 -64.52 2.70 -18.98
CA ARG A 7 -63.59 2.85 -17.84
C ARG A 7 -62.16 2.61 -18.33
N PHE A 8 -61.34 3.64 -18.34
CA PHE A 8 -59.89 3.47 -18.40
C PHE A 8 -59.40 2.95 -17.04
N LEU A 9 -58.92 1.70 -17.00
CA LEU A 9 -58.06 1.24 -15.92
C LEU A 9 -56.63 1.70 -16.22
N LEU A 10 -56.10 2.62 -15.42
CA LEU A 10 -54.65 2.74 -15.28
C LEU A 10 -54.16 1.56 -14.42
N ALA A 11 -53.22 0.79 -14.95
CA ALA A 11 -52.44 -0.15 -14.15
C ALA A 11 -51.30 0.61 -13.45
N PRO A 12 -51.03 0.36 -12.16
CA PRO A 12 -49.86 0.94 -11.50
C PRO A 12 -48.60 0.19 -11.98
N LEU A 13 -47.68 0.93 -12.60
CA LEU A 13 -46.34 0.43 -12.93
C LEU A 13 -45.50 0.43 -11.64
N ALA A 14 -45.40 -0.72 -10.97
CA ALA A 14 -44.54 -0.89 -9.81
C ALA A 14 -43.07 -0.93 -10.26
N ALA A 15 -42.38 0.21 -10.18
CA ALA A 15 -40.94 0.30 -10.38
C ALA A 15 -40.22 -0.27 -9.15
N LEU A 16 -39.80 -1.53 -9.24
CA LEU A 16 -38.97 -2.18 -8.22
C LEU A 16 -37.53 -1.66 -8.35
N LEU A 17 -37.15 -0.65 -7.56
CA LEU A 17 -35.74 -0.29 -7.41
C LEU A 17 -35.02 -1.42 -6.66
N LEU A 18 -34.36 -2.30 -7.41
CA LEU A 18 -33.25 -3.06 -6.84
C LEU A 18 -32.11 -2.07 -6.59
N GLY A 19 -31.85 -1.78 -5.32
CA GLY A 19 -30.58 -1.18 -4.90
C GLY A 19 -29.46 -2.17 -5.20
N ALA A 20 -28.80 -2.01 -6.34
CA ALA A 20 -27.62 -2.79 -6.67
C ALA A 20 -26.47 -2.33 -5.77
N THR A 21 -26.24 -3.05 -4.67
CA THR A 21 -24.98 -3.00 -3.95
C THR A 21 -23.88 -3.45 -4.91
N THR A 22 -23.02 -2.53 -5.33
CA THR A 22 -21.82 -2.88 -6.09
C THR A 22 -21.00 -3.86 -5.26
N PRO A 23 -20.63 -5.04 -5.79
CA PRO A 23 -19.76 -5.95 -5.06
C PRO A 23 -18.41 -5.26 -4.81
N ALA A 24 -17.89 -5.37 -3.59
CA ALA A 24 -16.52 -4.99 -3.30
C ALA A 24 -15.58 -5.80 -4.20
N LEU A 25 -14.55 -5.15 -4.73
CA LEU A 25 -13.50 -5.78 -5.51
C LEU A 25 -12.26 -5.84 -4.62
N ALA A 26 -11.61 -7.00 -4.57
CA ALA A 26 -10.29 -7.11 -3.95
C ALA A 26 -9.36 -6.09 -4.63
N ALA A 27 -8.70 -5.26 -3.82
CA ALA A 27 -7.95 -4.11 -4.28
C ALA A 27 -6.55 -4.10 -3.69
N VAL A 28 -5.64 -3.40 -4.37
CA VAL A 28 -4.36 -2.97 -3.80
C VAL A 28 -4.45 -1.46 -3.67
N LEU A 29 -4.54 -1.00 -2.44
CA LEU A 29 -4.39 0.40 -2.07
C LEU A 29 -2.89 0.68 -1.94
N SER A 30 -2.41 1.77 -2.53
CA SER A 30 -0.98 2.10 -2.49
C SER A 30 -0.78 3.61 -2.47
N GLN A 31 0.14 4.07 -1.64
CA GLN A 31 0.62 5.45 -1.67
C GLN A 31 2.15 5.44 -1.56
N GLN A 32 2.79 6.22 -2.42
CA GLN A 32 4.21 6.56 -2.34
C GLN A 32 4.36 8.00 -1.80
N LEU A 33 5.41 8.22 -1.02
CA LEU A 33 5.90 9.52 -0.57
C LEU A 33 7.41 9.56 -0.90
N GLY A 34 7.91 10.73 -1.35
CA GLY A 34 9.19 10.84 -2.04
C GLY A 34 9.15 10.23 -3.46
N ASP A 35 10.10 10.57 -4.33
CA ASP A 35 10.37 9.79 -5.54
C ASP A 35 11.51 8.78 -5.36
N ILE A 36 11.64 7.85 -6.31
CA ILE A 36 12.66 6.79 -6.27
C ILE A 36 13.78 7.27 -7.19
N ASP A 37 14.79 7.92 -6.62
CA ASP A 37 15.88 8.52 -7.38
C ASP A 37 16.99 7.51 -7.68
N PHE A 38 17.15 6.52 -6.80
CA PHE A 38 18.21 5.53 -6.89
C PHE A 38 17.64 4.11 -6.97
N PRO A 39 18.34 3.18 -7.64
CA PRO A 39 18.05 1.76 -7.50
C PRO A 39 18.65 1.24 -6.19
N SER A 40 18.03 0.23 -5.59
CA SER A 40 18.63 -0.49 -4.46
C SER A 40 19.94 -1.17 -4.90
N ASP A 41 21.03 -0.91 -4.17
CA ASP A 41 22.30 -1.62 -4.27
C ASP A 41 22.58 -2.41 -2.97
N PRO A 42 22.00 -3.60 -2.81
CA PRO A 42 22.17 -4.43 -1.62
C PRO A 42 23.49 -5.22 -1.61
N GLY A 43 24.52 -4.87 -2.40
CA GLY A 43 25.69 -5.73 -2.47
C GLY A 43 26.97 -5.20 -3.13
N LEU A 44 27.87 -4.63 -2.31
CA LEU A 44 29.29 -4.55 -2.65
C LEU A 44 30.23 -4.97 -1.50
N PRO A 45 30.90 -6.14 -1.64
CA PRO A 45 32.11 -6.51 -0.89
C PRO A 45 33.41 -5.99 -1.53
N ASN A 46 33.36 -4.92 -2.35
CA ASN A 46 34.35 -4.51 -3.36
C ASN A 46 34.55 -5.51 -4.54
N ALA A 47 33.55 -5.69 -5.43
CA ALA A 47 33.77 -6.37 -6.72
C ALA A 47 32.70 -6.14 -7.82
N ASP A 48 32.21 -4.91 -8.05
CA ASP A 48 31.72 -4.52 -9.39
C ASP A 48 32.77 -3.62 -10.06
N PRO A 49 33.25 -3.92 -11.29
CA PRO A 49 34.16 -3.05 -12.02
C PRO A 49 33.57 -1.68 -12.40
N ASP A 50 32.25 -1.47 -12.36
CA ASP A 50 31.60 -0.14 -12.49
C ASP A 50 31.29 0.54 -11.14
N ALA A 51 31.52 -0.13 -9.99
CA ALA A 51 31.18 0.32 -8.63
C ALA A 51 31.69 1.71 -8.25
N ILE A 52 32.78 2.16 -8.87
CA ILE A 52 33.38 3.48 -8.63
C ILE A 52 32.38 4.61 -8.94
N ASN A 53 31.34 4.33 -9.75
CA ASN A 53 30.27 5.28 -10.10
C ASN A 53 28.91 5.00 -9.43
N HIS A 54 28.75 3.93 -8.64
CA HIS A 54 27.45 3.59 -8.01
C HIS A 54 27.32 4.07 -6.55
N ARG A 55 28.41 4.54 -5.93
CA ARG A 55 28.31 5.21 -4.62
C ARG A 55 27.55 6.52 -4.77
N ILE A 56 26.41 6.61 -4.09
CA ILE A 56 25.66 7.85 -3.92
C ILE A 56 26.46 8.72 -2.94
N GLY A 57 26.66 9.98 -3.28
CA GLY A 57 27.22 10.96 -2.35
C GLY A 57 26.09 11.72 -1.65
N THR A 58 26.26 12.09 -0.39
CA THR A 58 25.25 12.82 0.42
C THR A 58 24.72 14.07 -0.27
N VAL A 59 25.57 14.78 -1.02
CA VAL A 59 25.21 15.96 -1.82
C VAL A 59 24.45 15.57 -3.11
N THR A 60 24.75 14.41 -3.71
CA THR A 60 23.98 13.89 -4.85
C THR A 60 22.58 13.50 -4.38
N PHE A 61 22.49 12.73 -3.30
CA PHE A 61 21.24 12.35 -2.62
C PHE A 61 20.37 13.59 -2.35
N THR A 62 20.88 14.54 -1.56
CA THR A 62 20.13 15.76 -1.17
C THR A 62 19.72 16.68 -2.35
N ASN A 63 20.27 16.47 -3.55
CA ASN A 63 19.95 17.26 -4.74
C ASN A 63 19.10 16.51 -5.77
N ALA A 64 18.86 15.21 -5.61
CA ALA A 64 18.21 14.40 -6.63
C ALA A 64 16.79 14.91 -6.92
N SER A 65 15.97 15.07 -5.87
CA SER A 65 14.67 15.73 -5.95
C SER A 65 14.49 16.89 -4.97
N GLY A 66 15.25 17.95 -5.22
CA GLY A 66 15.13 19.24 -4.53
C GLY A 66 13.74 19.87 -4.67
N GLY A 67 12.81 19.49 -3.80
CA GLY A 67 11.40 19.89 -3.84
C GLY A 67 10.46 18.94 -3.09
N ASP A 68 10.92 17.73 -2.76
CA ASP A 68 10.14 16.75 -2.01
C ASP A 68 9.73 17.23 -0.60
N PRO A 69 8.54 16.80 -0.10
CA PRO A 69 8.13 17.08 1.26
C PRO A 69 9.05 16.35 2.25
N ALA A 70 9.49 17.05 3.30
CA ALA A 70 10.25 16.42 4.39
C ALA A 70 9.50 15.18 4.96
N PRO A 71 10.21 14.10 5.31
CA PRO A 71 11.67 13.99 5.46
C PRO A 71 12.45 13.61 4.21
N PHE A 72 11.78 13.42 3.07
CA PHE A 72 12.36 12.79 1.88
C PHE A 72 13.44 13.63 1.20
N ASN A 73 14.34 12.93 0.48
CA ASN A 73 15.44 13.49 -0.28
C ASN A 73 16.38 14.42 0.53
N GLN A 74 16.57 14.10 1.81
CA GLN A 74 17.43 14.82 2.75
C GLN A 74 18.23 13.87 3.63
N PHE A 75 19.51 14.20 3.88
CA PHE A 75 20.32 13.52 4.88
C PHE A 75 20.03 14.08 6.27
N ILE A 76 19.72 13.20 7.23
CA ILE A 76 19.28 13.53 8.58
C ILE A 76 20.20 12.87 9.61
N GLY A 77 20.80 13.70 10.47
CA GLY A 77 21.78 13.26 11.46
C GLY A 77 23.23 13.34 10.97
N SER A 78 24.12 12.67 11.70
CA SER A 78 25.52 12.44 11.37
C SER A 78 26.10 11.41 12.34
N ASP A 79 26.89 10.49 11.80
CA ASP A 79 27.53 9.38 12.50
C ASP A 79 28.46 9.79 13.65
N THR A 80 28.82 11.08 13.69
CA THR A 80 29.72 11.68 14.68
C THR A 80 29.04 12.56 15.71
N THR A 81 27.74 12.87 15.57
CA THR A 81 27.05 13.80 16.48
C THR A 81 25.63 13.42 16.88
N THR A 82 24.81 12.89 15.95
CA THR A 82 23.36 12.79 16.13
C THR A 82 22.78 11.69 15.26
N ASP A 83 22.00 10.78 15.83
CA ASP A 83 21.32 9.75 15.05
C ASP A 83 20.18 10.31 14.17
N PHE A 84 19.86 9.59 13.10
CA PHE A 84 18.67 9.84 12.28
C PHE A 84 17.40 9.76 13.14
N THR A 85 16.48 10.70 12.94
CA THR A 85 15.09 10.59 13.42
C THR A 85 14.16 11.33 12.49
N ALA A 86 13.13 10.64 11.98
CA ALA A 86 12.11 11.19 11.11
C ALA A 86 10.75 10.56 11.36
N SER A 87 9.69 11.25 10.95
CA SER A 87 8.32 10.73 10.92
C SER A 87 7.58 11.25 9.70
N TRP A 88 6.76 10.41 9.07
CA TRP A 88 5.96 10.74 7.90
C TRP A 88 4.58 10.07 7.97
N THR A 89 3.58 10.71 7.38
CA THR A 89 2.19 10.25 7.44
C THR A 89 1.64 9.98 6.05
N PHE A 90 1.23 8.74 5.79
CA PHE A 90 0.39 8.41 4.65
C PHE A 90 -1.06 8.79 4.98
N SER A 91 -1.75 9.44 4.05
CA SER A 91 -3.12 9.97 4.26
C SER A 91 -3.98 9.99 2.98
N ALA A 92 -3.46 9.45 1.88
CA ALA A 92 -4.09 9.48 0.56
C ALA A 92 -4.19 8.09 -0.08
N TYR A 93 -3.97 7.00 0.67
CA TYR A 93 -4.06 5.62 0.18
C TYR A 93 -5.49 5.11 0.00
N GLY A 94 -6.52 5.95 0.13
CA GLY A 94 -7.92 5.59 -0.14
C GLY A 94 -8.94 6.08 0.90
N GLY A 95 -8.48 6.62 2.03
CA GLY A 95 -9.34 6.93 3.17
C GLY A 95 -9.69 5.68 3.99
N ALA A 96 -10.67 5.79 4.87
CA ALA A 96 -11.03 4.73 5.80
C ALA A 96 -11.37 3.41 5.08
N ILE A 97 -10.69 2.33 5.50
CA ILE A 97 -10.78 1.02 4.85
C ILE A 97 -11.94 0.23 5.49
N LEU A 98 -12.92 -0.11 4.66
CA LEU A 98 -14.10 -0.89 5.08
C LEU A 98 -14.01 -2.38 4.73
N ASP A 99 -13.17 -2.72 3.74
CA ASP A 99 -12.93 -4.08 3.27
C ASP A 99 -11.87 -4.78 4.15
N PRO A 100 -11.98 -6.10 4.43
CA PRO A 100 -10.96 -6.82 5.18
C PRO A 100 -9.56 -6.72 4.56
N VAL A 101 -8.57 -6.31 5.35
CA VAL A 101 -7.16 -6.27 4.93
C VAL A 101 -6.53 -7.65 5.10
N ASN A 102 -5.98 -8.19 4.01
CA ASN A 102 -5.26 -9.47 3.99
C ASN A 102 -3.80 -9.33 4.41
N SER A 103 -3.15 -8.27 3.93
CA SER A 103 -1.74 -7.97 4.17
C SER A 103 -1.47 -6.50 3.87
N ALA A 104 -0.45 -5.96 4.52
CA ALA A 104 0.13 -4.68 4.17
C ALA A 104 1.66 -4.75 4.27
N THR A 105 2.34 -3.94 3.47
CA THR A 105 3.79 -3.81 3.44
C THR A 105 4.18 -2.33 3.40
N ILE A 106 5.23 -1.99 4.14
CA ILE A 106 5.92 -0.71 4.01
C ILE A 106 7.25 -0.96 3.29
N GLN A 107 7.51 -0.22 2.21
CA GLN A 107 8.85 -0.12 1.62
C GLN A 107 9.48 1.21 2.02
N ILE A 108 10.78 1.23 2.28
CA ILE A 108 11.56 2.42 2.63
C ILE A 108 12.87 2.38 1.84
N GLY A 109 13.16 3.45 1.08
CA GLY A 109 14.48 3.71 0.53
C GLY A 109 15.36 4.37 1.60
N LEU A 110 16.41 3.69 2.04
CA LEU A 110 17.37 4.20 3.04
C LEU A 110 18.78 4.27 2.46
N TYR A 111 19.29 5.50 2.34
CA TYR A 111 20.66 5.82 2.00
C TYR A 111 21.52 5.93 3.28
N GLU A 112 22.71 5.32 3.30
CA GLU A 112 23.59 5.24 4.50
C GLU A 112 22.87 4.62 5.71
N GLY A 113 22.03 3.59 5.51
CA GLY A 113 21.37 2.89 6.63
C GLY A 113 22.33 2.12 7.55
N ASP A 114 23.58 1.91 7.09
CA ASP A 114 24.73 1.39 7.83
C ASP A 114 24.54 0.06 8.59
N SER A 115 23.62 -0.77 8.12
CA SER A 115 23.38 -2.14 8.64
C SER A 115 24.50 -3.15 8.38
N ALA A 116 25.61 -2.74 7.79
CA ALA A 116 26.87 -3.48 7.79
C ALA A 116 27.71 -3.28 9.08
N ALA A 117 27.40 -2.29 9.92
CA ALA A 117 28.05 -2.09 11.23
C ALA A 117 27.53 -3.11 12.27
N THR A 118 28.25 -3.29 13.38
CA THR A 118 28.00 -4.43 14.27
C THR A 118 26.78 -4.25 15.18
N GLY A 119 25.66 -4.84 14.78
CA GLY A 119 24.42 -4.96 15.56
C GLY A 119 23.39 -3.87 15.28
N ASN A 120 22.16 -4.08 15.75
CA ASN A 120 20.95 -3.30 15.46
C ASN A 120 21.10 -1.77 15.34
N GLN A 121 20.89 -1.25 14.13
CA GLN A 121 20.87 0.19 13.81
C GLN A 121 19.52 0.87 14.08
N VAL A 122 18.43 0.14 14.30
CA VAL A 122 17.10 0.74 14.57
C VAL A 122 16.85 0.78 16.08
N ALA A 123 16.79 1.99 16.63
CA ALA A 123 16.39 2.23 18.03
C ALA A 123 14.87 2.18 18.22
N ALA A 124 14.12 2.74 17.27
CA ALA A 124 12.67 2.69 17.25
C ALA A 124 12.13 2.73 15.81
N PHE A 125 11.20 1.85 15.49
CA PHE A 125 10.35 1.96 14.30
C PHE A 125 8.90 1.65 14.67
N THR A 126 7.99 2.60 14.46
CA THR A 126 6.57 2.45 14.81
C THR A 126 5.66 2.89 13.68
N VAL A 127 4.44 2.34 13.68
CA VAL A 127 3.29 2.86 12.92
C VAL A 127 2.15 3.13 13.90
N ASP A 128 1.79 4.40 14.04
CA ASP A 128 0.80 4.93 14.99
C ASP A 128 0.96 4.42 16.44
N GLY A 129 2.21 4.14 16.83
CA GLY A 129 2.59 3.63 18.15
C GLY A 129 2.71 2.10 18.25
N VAL A 130 2.34 1.33 17.23
CA VAL A 130 2.64 -0.10 17.14
C VAL A 130 4.12 -0.29 16.81
N ASP A 131 4.84 -0.95 17.72
CA ASP A 131 6.28 -1.21 17.59
C ASP A 131 6.59 -2.33 16.58
N LEU A 132 7.45 -2.02 15.62
CA LEU A 132 7.99 -2.90 14.58
C LEU A 132 9.53 -2.93 14.58
N THR A 133 10.19 -2.34 15.58
CA THR A 133 11.66 -2.15 15.70
C THR A 133 12.44 -3.45 15.51
N ALA A 134 12.00 -4.54 16.15
CA ALA A 134 12.67 -5.83 16.03
C ALA A 134 12.55 -6.43 14.62
N ALA A 135 11.44 -6.17 13.92
CA ALA A 135 11.19 -6.68 12.59
C ALA A 135 11.97 -5.89 11.53
N LEU A 136 12.11 -4.56 11.69
CA LEU A 136 12.95 -3.76 10.81
C LEU A 136 14.46 -4.05 11.02
N ASN A 137 14.93 -4.18 12.26
CA ASN A 137 16.31 -4.62 12.53
C ASN A 137 16.62 -5.97 11.85
N ALA A 138 15.74 -6.97 11.98
CA ALA A 138 15.94 -8.28 11.35
C ALA A 138 15.98 -8.21 9.81
N LEU A 139 15.31 -7.22 9.20
CA LEU A 139 15.33 -6.98 7.75
C LEU A 139 16.62 -6.26 7.31
N LEU A 140 17.10 -5.31 8.10
CA LEU A 140 18.37 -4.59 7.87
C LEU A 140 19.58 -5.54 7.98
N GLU A 141 19.62 -6.36 9.02
CA GLU A 141 20.66 -7.39 9.23
C GLU A 141 20.66 -8.47 8.13
N ALA A 142 19.50 -8.75 7.51
CA ALA A 142 19.39 -9.69 6.40
C ALA A 142 19.85 -9.10 5.05
N THR A 143 19.88 -7.78 4.92
CA THR A 143 20.24 -7.05 3.68
C THR A 143 21.14 -5.85 4.06
N PRO A 144 22.40 -6.08 4.47
CA PRO A 144 23.24 -5.03 5.02
C PRO A 144 23.58 -3.94 4.00
N ALA A 145 23.30 -2.68 4.36
CA ALA A 145 23.72 -1.49 3.64
C ALA A 145 25.12 -1.06 4.07
N TYR A 146 25.90 -0.57 3.11
CA TYR A 146 27.24 -0.03 3.32
C TYR A 146 27.23 1.48 3.15
N THR A 147 28.24 2.14 3.71
CA THR A 147 28.45 3.58 3.53
C THR A 147 28.40 3.94 2.03
N GLY A 148 27.65 4.98 1.66
CA GLY A 148 27.45 5.48 0.30
C GLY A 148 26.48 4.67 -0.57
N THR A 149 25.68 3.77 0.00
CA THR A 149 24.68 2.95 -0.73
C THR A 149 23.26 3.27 -0.30
N GLU A 150 22.30 3.01 -1.18
CA GLU A 150 20.87 2.97 -0.86
C GLU A 150 20.32 1.56 -0.97
N VAL A 151 19.50 1.17 0.01
CA VAL A 151 18.82 -0.13 0.05
C VAL A 151 17.32 0.04 0.27
N HIS A 152 16.51 -0.64 -0.55
CA HIS A 152 15.05 -0.57 -0.49
C HIS A 152 14.49 -1.69 0.39
N TYR A 153 14.19 -1.38 1.64
CA TYR A 153 13.72 -2.34 2.64
C TYR A 153 12.20 -2.51 2.58
N THR A 154 11.71 -3.70 2.23
CA THR A 154 10.28 -4.04 2.25
C THR A 154 9.92 -4.89 3.47
N LEU A 155 9.16 -4.32 4.40
CA LEU A 155 8.70 -4.96 5.63
C LEU A 155 7.19 -5.28 5.57
N SER A 156 6.82 -6.52 5.87
CA SER A 156 5.42 -6.91 6.10
C SER A 156 4.93 -6.40 7.45
N LEU A 157 3.78 -5.72 7.45
CA LEU A 157 3.19 -5.17 8.67
C LEU A 157 2.49 -6.28 9.50
N SER A 158 2.57 -6.14 10.82
CA SER A 158 1.92 -7.07 11.76
C SER A 158 0.39 -6.88 11.75
N ALA A 159 -0.37 -7.86 12.25
CA ALA A 159 -1.83 -7.74 12.37
C ALA A 159 -2.27 -6.57 13.26
N ALA A 160 -1.44 -6.15 14.23
CA ALA A 160 -1.68 -4.96 15.04
C ALA A 160 -1.45 -3.68 14.21
N ALA A 161 -0.32 -3.59 13.50
CA ALA A 161 -0.02 -2.48 12.61
C ALA A 161 -1.07 -2.30 11.49
N ILE A 162 -1.58 -3.41 10.94
CA ILE A 162 -2.66 -3.40 9.95
C ILE A 162 -3.96 -2.81 10.50
N ALA A 163 -4.25 -2.96 11.79
CA ALA A 163 -5.46 -2.43 12.39
C ALA A 163 -5.47 -0.89 12.48
N GLU A 164 -4.30 -0.27 12.66
CA GLU A 164 -4.16 1.19 12.69
C GLU A 164 -4.42 1.82 11.31
N LEU A 165 -4.07 1.13 10.21
CA LEU A 165 -4.26 1.63 8.83
C LEU A 165 -5.74 1.83 8.44
N LEU A 166 -6.69 1.31 9.23
CA LEU A 166 -8.11 1.25 8.86
C LEU A 166 -8.81 2.61 8.87
N ASP A 167 -8.28 3.62 9.56
CA ASP A 167 -8.87 4.97 9.57
C ASP A 167 -8.57 5.78 8.29
N GLY A 168 -7.62 5.31 7.46
CA GLY A 168 -7.20 5.95 6.21
C GLY A 168 -6.00 6.89 6.33
N SER A 169 -5.41 6.97 7.52
CA SER A 169 -4.15 7.64 7.83
C SER A 169 -3.19 6.65 8.50
N ALA A 170 -1.88 6.82 8.30
CA ALA A 170 -0.88 6.00 8.99
C ALA A 170 0.42 6.79 9.20
N THR A 171 0.82 7.02 10.45
CA THR A 171 2.05 7.75 10.78
C THR A 171 3.17 6.79 11.14
N PHE A 172 4.18 6.76 10.28
CA PHE A 172 5.42 6.02 10.53
C PHE A 172 6.43 6.94 11.22
N SER A 173 7.17 6.38 12.18
CA SER A 173 8.31 7.05 12.83
C SER A 173 9.49 6.11 12.86
N LEU A 174 10.66 6.61 12.46
CA LEU A 174 11.92 5.88 12.44
C LEU A 174 13.00 6.69 13.18
N THR A 175 13.64 6.06 14.16
CA THR A 175 14.85 6.54 14.84
C THR A 175 15.92 5.47 14.73
N LEU A 176 17.07 5.85 14.16
CA LEU A 176 18.25 4.99 14.15
C LEU A 176 19.07 5.18 15.44
N GLN A 177 20.07 4.33 15.62
CA GLN A 177 21.08 4.41 16.68
C GLN A 177 22.42 3.94 16.12
N GLY A 178 23.50 4.39 16.74
CA GLY A 178 24.82 3.82 16.54
C GLY A 178 24.88 2.32 16.90
N PRO A 179 25.77 1.55 16.26
CA PRO A 179 26.83 2.04 15.37
C PRO A 179 26.36 2.32 13.94
N GLY A 180 26.80 3.45 13.39
CA GLY A 180 26.92 3.64 11.94
C GLY A 180 28.27 3.08 11.44
N ALA A 181 28.54 3.22 10.14
CA ALA A 181 29.69 2.64 9.48
C ALA A 181 30.62 3.72 8.92
N SER A 182 31.93 3.56 9.13
CA SER A 182 32.95 4.42 8.52
C SER A 182 34.14 3.64 8.00
N VAL A 183 34.90 4.27 7.11
CA VAL A 183 36.11 3.70 6.48
C VAL A 183 37.24 3.34 7.45
N ILE A 184 37.14 3.78 8.71
CA ILE A 184 38.07 3.46 9.82
C ILE A 184 37.43 2.61 10.93
N GLY A 185 36.17 2.16 10.76
CA GLY A 185 35.42 1.37 11.74
C GLY A 185 34.08 2.01 12.14
N ASP A 186 33.34 1.29 12.98
CA ASP A 186 32.03 1.66 13.52
C ASP A 186 32.05 3.01 14.27
N THR A 187 30.98 3.78 14.13
CA THR A 187 30.80 5.13 14.69
C THR A 187 29.88 5.16 15.92
N THR A 188 29.77 6.30 16.60
CA THR A 188 28.93 6.42 17.81
C THR A 188 27.45 6.64 17.51
N ASN A 189 27.14 7.19 16.34
CA ASN A 189 25.79 7.48 15.88
C ASN A 189 25.60 6.92 14.46
N ASN A 190 24.36 6.89 13.98
CA ASN A 190 24.02 6.53 12.60
C ASN A 190 23.14 7.65 11.98
N GLY A 191 23.71 8.42 11.05
CA GLY A 191 22.97 9.38 10.23
C GLY A 191 22.65 8.79 8.87
N ALA A 192 21.44 9.04 8.36
CA ALA A 192 20.96 8.42 7.13
C ALA A 192 20.17 9.39 6.24
N GLY A 193 20.00 9.03 4.98
CA GLY A 193 19.01 9.62 4.09
C GLY A 193 17.78 8.72 3.95
N ILE A 194 16.61 9.32 3.75
CA ILE A 194 15.39 8.61 3.35
C ILE A 194 14.93 9.14 1.99
N ASP A 195 14.93 8.27 0.97
CA ASP A 195 14.62 8.63 -0.42
C ASP A 195 13.10 8.69 -0.59
N PHE A 196 12.47 7.53 -0.40
CA PHE A 196 11.03 7.35 -0.51
C PHE A 196 10.48 6.40 0.55
N SER A 197 9.15 6.35 0.64
CA SER A 197 8.45 5.26 1.29
C SER A 197 7.14 4.91 0.58
N ILE A 198 6.87 3.61 0.40
CA ILE A 198 5.64 3.10 -0.24
C ILE A 198 4.87 2.25 0.76
N LEU A 199 3.67 2.69 1.12
CA LEU A 199 2.69 1.86 1.80
C LEU A 199 1.82 1.15 0.75
N SER A 200 1.73 -0.17 0.84
CA SER A 200 0.85 -1.01 0.01
C SER A 200 -0.01 -1.90 0.90
N ILE A 201 -1.31 -1.95 0.62
CA ILE A 201 -2.32 -2.65 1.42
C ILE A 201 -3.20 -3.47 0.46
N SER A 202 -3.29 -4.79 0.69
CA SER A 202 -4.17 -5.67 -0.06
C SER A 202 -5.46 -5.91 0.73
N THR A 203 -6.60 -5.57 0.14
CA THR A 203 -7.93 -5.87 0.67
C THR A 203 -8.58 -7.02 -0.08
N ASP A 204 -9.40 -7.80 0.62
CA ASP A 204 -10.31 -8.77 0.04
C ASP A 204 -11.76 -8.27 0.12
N ASN A 205 -12.63 -8.80 -0.72
CA ASN A 205 -14.02 -8.33 -0.85
C ASN A 205 -14.96 -8.64 0.34
N GLY A 206 -14.43 -9.20 1.43
CA GLY A 206 -15.18 -9.65 2.62
C GLY A 206 -16.29 -10.68 2.34
N GLY A 207 -16.33 -11.23 1.13
CA GLY A 207 -17.44 -12.05 0.65
C GLY A 207 -17.27 -13.51 1.04
N THR A 208 -18.35 -14.11 1.55
CA THR A 208 -18.57 -15.52 1.23
C THR A 208 -18.58 -15.68 -0.30
N PRO A 209 -18.05 -16.79 -0.86
CA PRO A 209 -18.11 -17.03 -2.30
C PRO A 209 -19.57 -16.86 -2.77
N PRO A 210 -19.83 -16.20 -3.91
CA PRO A 210 -21.17 -15.80 -4.30
C PRO A 210 -22.10 -17.02 -4.32
N THR A 211 -22.91 -17.15 -3.26
CA THR A 211 -23.93 -18.19 -3.15
C THR A 211 -24.85 -18.01 -4.34
N GLY A 212 -24.90 -19.02 -5.21
CA GLY A 212 -25.18 -18.86 -6.64
C GLY A 212 -26.25 -17.82 -6.96
N VAL A 213 -25.90 -16.88 -7.85
CA VAL A 213 -26.79 -15.85 -8.39
C VAL A 213 -28.18 -16.46 -8.61
N PRO A 214 -29.24 -16.00 -7.91
CA PRO A 214 -30.59 -16.44 -8.21
C PRO A 214 -30.85 -16.14 -9.69
N GLU A 215 -31.06 -17.19 -10.48
CA GLU A 215 -31.05 -17.09 -11.93
C GLU A 215 -31.96 -15.92 -12.36
N PRO A 216 -31.46 -14.98 -13.19
CA PRO A 216 -32.27 -13.84 -13.61
C PRO A 216 -33.59 -14.33 -14.21
N GLY A 217 -34.62 -13.48 -14.15
CA GLY A 217 -35.96 -13.81 -14.67
C GLY A 217 -36.04 -14.14 -16.17
N SER A 218 -34.92 -14.31 -16.88
CA SER A 218 -34.81 -14.79 -18.26
C SER A 218 -35.48 -16.14 -18.48
N LEU A 219 -35.49 -17.08 -17.52
CA LEU A 219 -36.29 -18.31 -17.64
C LEU A 219 -37.80 -18.02 -17.62
N ALA A 220 -38.26 -17.12 -16.73
CA ALA A 220 -39.66 -16.70 -16.70
C ALA A 220 -40.05 -15.87 -17.94
N LEU A 221 -39.13 -15.06 -18.46
CA LEU A 221 -39.31 -14.26 -19.68
C LEU A 221 -39.35 -15.16 -20.93
N ALA A 222 -38.51 -16.19 -21.00
CA ALA A 222 -38.53 -17.19 -22.05
C ALA A 222 -39.84 -18.01 -22.00
N ALA A 223 -40.23 -18.50 -20.81
CA ALA A 223 -41.46 -19.27 -20.64
C ALA A 223 -42.72 -18.47 -21.02
N SER A 224 -42.80 -17.20 -20.61
CA SER A 224 -43.90 -16.30 -20.98
C SER A 224 -43.88 -15.94 -22.49
N GLY A 225 -42.70 -15.71 -23.08
CA GLY A 225 -42.53 -15.50 -24.51
C GLY A 225 -43.00 -16.68 -25.36
N PHE A 226 -42.57 -17.91 -25.04
CA PHE A 226 -43.02 -19.12 -25.72
C PHE A 226 -44.51 -19.41 -25.49
N GLY A 227 -45.03 -19.18 -24.28
CA GLY A 227 -46.46 -19.33 -23.97
C GLY A 227 -47.35 -18.40 -24.81
N LEU A 228 -46.96 -17.13 -24.96
CA LEU A 228 -47.67 -16.15 -25.79
C LEU A 228 -47.62 -16.50 -27.28
N LEU A 229 -46.48 -16.99 -27.78
CA LEU A 229 -46.34 -17.48 -29.16
C LEU A 229 -47.23 -18.70 -29.44
N ALA A 230 -47.26 -19.68 -28.53
CA ALA A 230 -48.10 -20.87 -28.66
C ALA A 230 -49.61 -20.52 -28.61
N ALA A 231 -50.02 -19.63 -27.70
CA ALA A 231 -51.39 -19.15 -27.61
C ALA A 231 -51.83 -18.39 -28.88
N ARG A 232 -50.93 -17.58 -29.48
CA ARG A 232 -51.19 -16.86 -30.73
C ARG A 232 -51.32 -17.80 -31.93
N ARG A 233 -50.59 -18.92 -31.97
CA ARG A 233 -50.67 -19.93 -33.03
C ARG A 233 -51.99 -20.71 -32.99
N ARG A 234 -52.48 -21.06 -31.79
CA ARG A 234 -53.79 -21.76 -31.60
C ARG A 234 -55.03 -20.91 -31.91
N ARG A 235 -54.90 -19.59 -32.09
CA ARG A 235 -56.02 -18.69 -32.46
C ARG A 235 -56.03 -18.30 -33.96
N ARG A 236 -55.20 -18.94 -34.78
CA ARG A 236 -55.02 -18.61 -36.22
C ARG A 236 -55.09 -19.85 -37.14
N GLY A 237 -55.43 -21.01 -36.59
CA GLY A 237 -55.91 -22.18 -37.30
C GLY A 237 -57.29 -22.55 -36.75
#